data_AF-E9HKY2-F1
#
_entry.id   AF-E9HKY2-F1
#
_cell.length_a   1.000
_cell.length_b   1.000
_cell.length_c   1.000
_cell.angle_alpha   90.00
_cell.angle_beta   90.00
_cell.angle_gamma   90.00
#
_symmetry.space_group_name_H-M   'P 1'
#
loop_
_entity.id
_entity.type
_entity.pdbx_description
1 polymer ?
#
loop_
_entity_poly.entity_id
_entity_poly.type
_entity_poly.pdbx_seq_one_letter_code
_entity_poly.pdbx_strand_id
1 'polypeptide(L)'
;MPKLDCPTRWCSLYDMLDALLKLRDFCDHHSGSYAELKLTEEDCQWINCKLKTKKIGTPFAVALLDAMTEREKKLLSNDAFVFAILLDPRYNFLLTAGEVKRGKNYLKQLSISQQKSKVLDNNEDQTPKQTTKNAY
;
A
#
# COMPACT_ATOMS: atom_id res chain seq x y z
N MET A 1 -5.25 -4.97 -29.33
CA MET A 1 -3.96 -4.61 -28.71
C MET A 1 -4.20 -4.13 -27.29
N PRO A 2 -3.43 -4.60 -26.31
CA PRO A 2 -3.53 -4.07 -24.94
C PRO A 2 -2.99 -2.64 -24.95
N LYS A 3 -3.77 -1.69 -24.43
CA LYS A 3 -3.36 -0.29 -24.35
C LYS A 3 -2.37 -0.14 -23.20
N LEU A 4 -1.10 0.07 -23.55
CA LEU A 4 -0.09 0.66 -22.67
C LEU A 4 -0.41 2.17 -22.57
N ASP A 5 -0.32 2.72 -21.37
CA ASP A 5 -0.64 4.11 -21.00
C ASP A 5 -2.12 4.43 -20.77
N CYS A 6 -2.64 3.99 -19.62
CA CYS A 6 -3.56 4.86 -18.89
C CYS A 6 -2.73 5.61 -17.84
N PRO A 7 -2.57 6.95 -17.94
CA PRO A 7 -2.08 7.72 -16.82
C PRO A 7 -3.15 7.55 -15.75
N THR A 8 -2.85 6.81 -14.70
CA THR A 8 -3.68 6.82 -13.50
C THR A 8 -3.67 8.26 -13.01
N ARG A 9 -4.67 9.07 -13.43
CA ARG A 9 -4.89 10.41 -12.87
C ARG A 9 -4.82 10.21 -11.37
N TRP A 10 -4.05 11.01 -10.63
CA TRP A 10 -3.79 10.72 -9.22
C TRP A 10 -5.07 10.72 -8.33
N CYS A 11 -6.20 11.24 -8.82
CA CYS A 11 -7.52 10.95 -8.21
C CYS A 11 -7.84 9.44 -8.21
N SER A 12 -7.50 8.70 -9.27
CA SER A 12 -7.64 7.25 -9.38
C SER A 12 -6.86 6.48 -8.32
N LEU A 13 -5.74 6.98 -7.80
CA LEU A 13 -5.05 6.29 -6.69
C LEU A 13 -5.82 6.53 -5.40
N TYR A 14 -6.26 7.76 -5.12
CA TYR A 14 -7.15 8.03 -3.98
C TYR A 14 -8.46 7.25 -4.09
N ASP A 15 -9.13 7.26 -5.24
CA ASP A 15 -10.39 6.56 -5.51
C ASP A 15 -10.20 5.04 -5.47
N MET A 16 -9.05 4.52 -5.96
CA MET A 16 -8.68 3.11 -5.81
C MET A 16 -8.45 2.76 -4.35
N LEU A 17 -7.73 3.58 -3.59
CA LEU A 17 -7.42 3.33 -2.18
C LEU A 17 -8.67 3.44 -1.30
N ASP A 18 -9.56 4.37 -1.61
CA ASP A 18 -10.87 4.54 -0.99
C ASP A 18 -11.80 3.37 -1.36
N ALA A 19 -11.79 2.91 -2.62
CA ALA A 19 -12.51 1.72 -3.04
C ALA A 19 -11.96 0.44 -2.37
N LEU A 20 -10.64 0.31 -2.22
CA LEU A 20 -9.99 -0.79 -1.50
C LEU A 20 -10.33 -0.75 0.00
N LEU A 21 -10.35 0.43 0.60
CA LEU A 21 -10.78 0.62 1.99
C LEU A 21 -12.25 0.26 2.20
N LYS A 22 -13.13 0.60 1.26
CA LYS A 22 -14.55 0.18 1.29
C LYS A 22 -14.71 -1.32 1.02
N LEU A 23 -13.87 -1.88 0.14
CA LEU A 23 -13.84 -3.30 -0.15
C LEU A 23 -13.38 -4.12 1.05
N ARG A 24 -12.54 -3.54 1.94
CA ARG A 24 -12.10 -4.19 3.17
C ARG A 24 -13.28 -4.73 3.99
N ASP A 25 -14.30 -3.91 4.24
CA ASP A 25 -15.45 -4.32 5.05
C ASP A 25 -16.27 -5.42 4.35
N PHE A 26 -16.35 -5.37 3.01
CA PHE A 26 -16.95 -6.44 2.21
C PHE A 26 -16.16 -7.75 2.32
N CYS A 27 -14.83 -7.70 2.20
CA CYS A 27 -13.96 -8.86 2.37
C CYS A 27 -14.02 -9.40 3.80
N ASP A 28 -14.06 -8.54 4.82
CA ASP A 28 -14.16 -8.94 6.23
C ASP A 28 -15.50 -9.66 6.48
N HIS A 29 -16.62 -9.13 5.95
CA HIS A 29 -17.95 -9.74 6.07
C HIS A 29 -18.07 -11.07 5.32
N HIS A 30 -17.48 -11.17 4.12
CA HIS A 30 -17.56 -12.38 3.29
C HIS A 30 -16.41 -13.37 3.54
N SER A 31 -15.46 -13.04 4.43
CA SER A 31 -14.34 -13.91 4.80
C SER A 31 -14.78 -15.27 5.37
N GLY A 32 -16.00 -15.36 5.89
CA GLY A 32 -16.61 -16.62 6.36
C GLY A 32 -17.15 -17.50 5.23
N SER A 33 -17.62 -16.91 4.12
CA SER A 33 -18.23 -17.62 2.98
C SER A 33 -17.20 -18.11 1.96
N TYR A 34 -16.08 -17.41 1.82
CA TYR A 34 -15.03 -17.77 0.86
C TYR A 34 -13.78 -18.25 1.61
N ALA A 35 -13.72 -19.55 1.89
CA ALA A 35 -12.55 -20.17 2.50
C ALA A 35 -11.26 -19.92 1.70
N GLU A 36 -11.38 -19.77 0.37
CA GLU A 36 -10.29 -19.46 -0.58
C GLU A 36 -9.66 -18.08 -0.39
N LEU A 37 -10.37 -17.14 0.26
CA LEU A 37 -9.87 -15.78 0.56
C LEU A 37 -9.16 -15.69 1.92
N LYS A 38 -9.33 -16.70 2.78
CA LYS A 38 -8.58 -16.80 4.04
C LYS A 38 -7.21 -17.39 3.72
N LEU A 39 -6.14 -16.63 3.99
CA LEU A 39 -4.80 -17.21 4.04
C LEU A 39 -4.80 -18.31 5.11
N THR A 40 -4.55 -19.53 4.69
CA THR A 40 -4.16 -20.61 5.59
C THR A 40 -2.72 -20.38 6.03
N GLU A 41 -2.25 -21.09 7.06
CA GLU A 41 -0.82 -21.06 7.43
C GLU A 41 0.09 -21.41 6.24
N GLU A 42 -0.42 -22.21 5.28
CA GLU A 42 0.25 -22.60 4.04
C GLU A 42 0.46 -21.44 3.06
N ASP A 43 -0.48 -20.50 3.00
CA ASP A 43 -0.42 -19.39 2.05
C ASP A 43 0.54 -18.28 2.50
N CYS A 44 0.79 -18.14 3.81
CA CYS A 44 1.76 -17.19 4.34
C CYS A 44 3.17 -17.81 4.41
N GLN A 45 3.83 -17.89 3.25
CA GLN A 45 5.15 -18.51 3.08
C GLN A 45 6.20 -18.01 4.09
N TRP A 46 6.18 -16.72 4.42
CA TRP A 46 7.11 -16.11 5.39
C TRP A 46 6.93 -16.66 6.81
N ILE A 47 5.69 -16.78 7.28
CA ILE A 47 5.40 -17.32 8.63
C ILE A 47 5.68 -18.80 8.68
N ASN A 48 5.26 -19.51 7.63
CA ASN A 48 5.46 -20.94 7.56
C ASN A 48 6.96 -21.27 7.57
N CYS A 49 7.77 -20.47 6.88
CA CYS A 49 9.23 -20.53 6.96
C CYS A 49 9.74 -20.27 8.39
N LYS A 50 9.28 -19.20 9.07
CA LYS A 50 9.68 -18.93 10.48
C LYS A 50 9.31 -20.07 11.43
N LEU A 51 8.09 -20.62 11.32
CA LEU A 51 7.60 -21.72 12.17
C LEU A 51 8.37 -23.01 11.92
N LYS A 52 8.59 -23.39 10.65
CA LYS A 52 9.37 -24.58 10.28
C LYS A 52 10.82 -24.44 10.73
N THR A 53 11.43 -23.27 10.54
CA THR A 53 12.81 -22.98 10.98
C THR A 53 12.92 -23.07 12.50
N LYS A 54 11.97 -22.49 13.23
CA LYS A 54 11.91 -22.58 14.70
C LYS A 54 11.83 -24.02 15.21
N LYS A 55 11.12 -24.91 14.50
CA LYS A 55 11.00 -26.33 14.87
C LYS A 55 12.31 -27.12 14.73
N ILE A 56 13.22 -26.72 13.84
CA ILE A 56 14.47 -27.44 13.57
C ILE A 56 15.43 -27.38 14.76
N GLY A 57 15.50 -26.25 15.47
CA GLY A 57 16.23 -26.12 16.73
C GLY A 57 17.77 -26.25 16.65
N THR A 58 18.35 -26.27 15.45
CA THR A 58 19.82 -26.27 15.28
C THR A 58 20.39 -24.86 15.49
N PRO A 59 21.68 -24.71 15.85
CA PRO A 59 22.32 -23.39 16.00
C PRO A 59 22.19 -22.53 14.73
N PHE A 60 22.30 -23.15 13.56
CA PHE A 60 22.09 -22.49 12.28
C PHE A 60 20.63 -22.03 12.10
N ALA A 61 19.66 -22.88 12.43
CA ALA A 61 18.25 -22.52 12.32
C ALA A 61 17.87 -21.37 13.27
N VAL A 62 18.44 -21.33 14.48
CA VAL A 62 18.27 -20.21 15.41
C VAL A 62 18.86 -18.93 14.83
N ALA A 63 20.12 -18.97 14.37
CA ALA A 63 20.76 -17.81 13.74
C ALA A 63 20.00 -17.30 12.50
N LEU A 64 19.44 -18.21 11.71
CA LEU A 64 18.60 -17.87 10.57
C LEU A 64 17.29 -17.21 11.01
N LEU A 65 16.63 -17.74 12.04
CA LEU A 65 15.40 -17.17 12.59
C LEU A 65 15.64 -15.75 13.13
N ASP A 66 16.78 -15.52 13.80
CA ASP A 66 17.17 -14.20 14.28
C ASP A 66 17.39 -13.23 13.12
N ALA A 67 18.12 -13.65 12.08
CA ALA A 67 18.33 -12.84 10.88
C ALA A 67 17.02 -12.50 10.15
N MET A 68 16.09 -13.45 10.06
CA MET A 68 14.75 -13.22 9.50
C MET A 68 13.96 -12.20 10.32
N THR A 69 13.99 -12.33 11.66
CA THR A 69 13.28 -11.43 12.57
C THR A 69 13.86 -10.01 12.53
N GLU A 70 15.18 -9.87 12.44
CA GLU A 70 15.82 -8.58 12.28
C GLU A 70 15.50 -7.93 10.93
N ARG A 71 15.43 -8.72 9.86
CA ARG A 71 15.00 -8.22 8.56
C ARG A 71 13.55 -7.75 8.58
N GLU A 72 12.66 -8.49 9.23
CA GLU A 72 11.25 -8.13 9.40
C GLU A 72 11.09 -6.78 10.09
N LYS A 73 11.79 -6.57 11.20
CA LYS A 73 11.81 -5.27 11.92
C LYS A 73 12.25 -4.13 11.01
N LYS A 74 13.31 -4.34 10.22
CA LYS A 74 13.81 -3.32 9.26
C LYS A 74 12.78 -3.03 8.17
N LEU A 75 12.09 -4.04 7.66
CA LEU A 75 11.04 -3.83 6.65
C LEU A 75 9.84 -3.06 7.23
N LEU A 76 9.41 -3.39 8.45
CA LEU A 76 8.31 -2.71 9.14
C LEU A 76 8.67 -1.29 9.64
N SER A 77 9.95 -0.92 9.63
CA SER A 77 10.35 0.48 9.82
C SER A 77 10.00 1.38 8.63
N ASN A 78 9.79 0.82 7.43
CA ASN A 78 9.43 1.57 6.24
C ASN A 78 7.91 1.75 6.14
N ASP A 79 7.45 3.00 6.22
CA ASP A 79 6.02 3.33 6.19
C ASP A 79 5.34 2.94 4.87
N ALA A 80 6.05 2.96 3.73
CA ALA A 80 5.51 2.50 2.46
C ALA A 80 5.29 0.97 2.45
N PHE A 81 6.16 0.22 3.12
CA PHE A 81 6.01 -1.23 3.29
C PHE A 81 4.85 -1.57 4.24
N VAL A 82 4.77 -0.87 5.38
CA VAL A 82 3.64 -0.99 6.32
C VAL A 82 2.31 -0.67 5.63
N PHE A 83 2.29 0.37 4.81
CA PHE A 83 1.14 0.73 4.00
C PHE A 83 0.77 -0.37 3.00
N ALA A 84 1.74 -0.93 2.27
CA ALA A 84 1.48 -2.02 1.33
C ALA A 84 0.89 -3.27 2.02
N ILE A 85 1.39 -3.62 3.22
CA ILE A 85 0.82 -4.69 4.04
C ILE A 85 -0.60 -4.35 4.50
N LEU A 86 -0.83 -3.11 4.95
CA LEU A 86 -2.15 -2.65 5.41
C LEU A 86 -3.22 -2.74 4.31
N LEU A 87 -2.84 -2.49 3.05
CA LEU A 87 -3.74 -2.57 1.91
C LEU A 87 -4.18 -3.99 1.57
N ASP A 88 -3.43 -4.99 2.01
CA ASP A 88 -3.80 -6.38 1.85
C ASP A 88 -4.34 -6.91 3.19
N PRO A 89 -5.66 -6.98 3.38
CA PRO A 89 -6.26 -7.38 4.65
C PRO A 89 -5.77 -8.73 5.14
N ARG A 90 -5.34 -9.58 4.21
CA ARG A 90 -4.84 -10.93 4.51
C ARG A 90 -3.57 -10.89 5.36
N TYR A 91 -2.74 -9.87 5.21
CA TYR A 91 -1.48 -9.72 5.96
C TYR A 91 -1.60 -8.78 7.16
N ASN A 92 -2.79 -8.26 7.47
CA ASN A 92 -2.98 -7.31 8.58
C ASN A 92 -2.57 -7.86 9.95
N PHE A 93 -2.64 -9.18 10.15
CA PHE A 93 -2.23 -9.80 11.41
C PHE A 93 -0.71 -9.68 11.66
N LEU A 94 0.10 -9.34 10.63
CA LEU A 94 1.53 -9.03 10.78
C LEU A 94 1.77 -7.65 11.40
N LEU A 95 0.77 -6.76 11.36
CA LEU A 95 0.91 -5.39 11.83
C LEU A 95 0.38 -5.25 13.26
N THR A 96 1.13 -4.53 14.08
CA THR A 96 0.68 -4.04 15.38
C THR A 96 -0.31 -2.87 15.22
N ALA A 97 -1.10 -2.58 16.25
CA ALA A 97 -2.01 -1.43 16.24
C ALA A 97 -1.28 -0.09 15.97
N GLY A 98 -0.03 0.03 16.41
CA GLY A 98 0.83 1.19 16.13
C GLY A 98 1.20 1.30 14.65
N GLU A 99 1.59 0.20 14.01
CA GLU A 99 1.90 0.12 12.58
C GLU A 99 0.69 0.42 11.70
N VAL A 100 -0.48 -0.12 12.06
CA VAL A 100 -1.74 0.19 11.36
C VAL A 100 -2.02 1.70 11.40
N LYS A 101 -1.81 2.34 12.54
CA LYS A 101 -1.96 3.81 12.67
C LYS A 101 -0.96 4.56 11.79
N ARG A 102 0.30 4.10 11.73
CA ARG A 102 1.34 4.67 10.84
C ARG A 102 0.95 4.55 9.37
N GLY A 103 0.56 3.36 8.92
CA GLY A 103 0.12 3.14 7.53
C GLY A 103 -1.07 4.03 7.14
N LYS A 104 -2.05 4.22 8.04
CA LYS A 104 -3.17 5.15 7.81
C LYS A 104 -2.72 6.62 7.73
N ASN A 105 -1.77 7.03 8.55
CA ASN A 105 -1.22 8.38 8.50
C ASN A 105 -0.41 8.61 7.21
N TYR A 106 0.35 7.61 6.77
CA TYR A 106 1.09 7.65 5.51
C TYR A 106 0.13 7.82 4.31
N LEU A 107 -0.99 7.08 4.29
CA LEU A 107 -2.05 7.26 3.31
C LEU A 107 -2.61 8.69 3.29
N LYS A 108 -2.89 9.26 4.47
CA LYS A 108 -3.38 10.65 4.58
C LYS A 108 -2.36 11.64 4.01
N GLN A 109 -1.08 11.49 4.36
CA GLN A 109 -0.03 12.37 3.84
C GLN A 109 0.13 12.27 2.32
N LEU A 110 0.10 11.06 1.77
CA LEU A 110 0.11 10.85 0.32
C LEU A 110 -1.06 11.57 -0.35
N SER A 111 -2.28 11.46 0.20
CA SER A 111 -3.46 12.11 -0.38
C SER A 111 -3.33 13.65 -0.42
N ILE A 112 -2.77 14.27 0.63
CA ILE A 112 -2.58 15.72 0.72
C ILE A 112 -1.48 16.17 -0.26
N SER A 113 -0.38 15.44 -0.36
CA SER A 113 0.72 15.75 -1.29
C SER A 113 0.24 15.71 -2.75
N GLN A 114 -0.64 14.77 -3.10
CA GLN A 114 -1.22 14.70 -4.45
C GLN A 114 -2.17 15.86 -4.76
N GLN A 115 -2.87 16.41 -3.75
CA GLN A 115 -3.71 17.59 -3.93
C GLN A 115 -2.88 18.86 -4.17
N LYS A 116 -1.76 19.01 -3.44
CA LYS A 116 -0.87 20.19 -3.57
C LYS A 116 -0.15 20.24 -4.91
N SER A 117 0.34 19.12 -5.45
CA SER A 117 0.98 19.08 -6.78
C SER A 117 0.03 19.50 -7.90
N LYS A 118 -1.26 19.14 -7.82
CA LYS A 118 -2.27 19.57 -8.82
C LYS A 118 -2.56 21.06 -8.80
N VAL A 119 -2.31 21.77 -7.70
CA VAL A 119 -2.51 23.23 -7.64
C VAL A 119 -1.37 23.97 -8.34
N LEU A 120 -0.18 23.39 -8.42
CA LEU A 120 0.97 23.99 -9.10
C LEU A 120 0.88 23.80 -10.63
N ASP A 121 0.42 22.63 -11.10
CA ASP A 121 0.24 22.37 -12.55
C ASP A 121 -0.89 23.20 -13.20
N ASN A 122 -1.79 23.80 -12.42
CA ASN A 122 -2.91 24.62 -12.93
C ASN A 122 -2.59 26.12 -13.04
N ASN A 123 -1.39 26.58 -12.66
CA ASN A 123 -1.03 28.01 -12.64
C ASN A 123 -0.09 28.44 -13.79
N GLU A 124 0.22 27.57 -14.76
CA GLU A 124 1.09 27.93 -15.91
C GLU A 124 0.33 28.35 -17.19
N ASP A 125 -1.00 28.50 -17.18
CA ASP A 125 -1.76 28.98 -18.35
C ASP A 125 -2.54 30.27 -18.08
N GLN A 126 -1.80 31.35 -17.77
CA GLN A 126 -2.28 32.73 -17.95
C GLN A 126 -1.16 33.59 -18.55
N THR A 127 -0.84 33.37 -19.84
CA THR A 127 -0.27 34.44 -20.65
C THR A 127 -1.40 35.21 -21.36
N PRO A 128 -1.46 36.56 -21.29
CA PRO A 128 -2.53 37.32 -21.91
C PRO A 128 -2.46 37.24 -23.44
N LYS A 129 -3.53 36.77 -24.08
CA LYS A 129 -3.73 36.89 -25.53
C LYS A 129 -3.78 38.37 -25.90
N GLN A 130 -2.68 38.89 -26.46
CA GLN A 130 -2.67 40.22 -27.07
C GLN A 130 -3.57 40.19 -28.31
N THR A 131 -4.64 40.97 -28.23
CA THR A 131 -5.53 41.31 -29.33
C THR A 131 -4.85 42.38 -30.17
N THR A 132 -4.48 42.10 -31.41
CA THR A 132 -4.23 43.15 -32.41
C THR A 132 -5.47 43.30 -33.28
N LYS A 133 -6.20 44.39 -33.05
CA LYS A 133 -7.19 44.95 -33.97
C LYS A 133 -6.48 45.73 -35.08
N ASN A 134 -7.06 45.68 -36.27
CA ASN A 134 -6.61 46.27 -37.55
C ASN A 134 -6.51 47.81 -37.57
N ALA A 135 -5.59 48.33 -38.41
CA ALA A 135 -5.65 49.54 -39.25
C ALA A 135 -4.23 49.73 -39.85
N TYR A 136 -3.95 49.91 -41.15
CA TYR A 136 -4.60 50.67 -42.24
C TYR A 136 -4.46 49.93 -43.57
#